data_AF-A0A7K2Y536-F1
#
_entry.id   AF-A0A7K2Y536-F1
#
_cell.length_a   1.000
_cell.length_b   1.000
_cell.length_c   1.000
_cell.angle_alpha   90.00
_cell.angle_beta   90.00
_cell.angle_gamma   90.00
#
_symmetry.space_group_name_H-M   'P 1'
#
loop_
_entity.id
_entity.type
_entity.pdbx_description
1 polymer ?
#
loop_
_entity_poly.entity_id
_entity_poly.type
_entity_poly.pdbx_seq_one_letter_code
_entity_poly.pdbx_strand_id
1 'polypeptide(L)'
;MGSVWRESRTIADLGRHMALWLEGSGPSWPGYGADFGYEEDDASHLVPVLAAANRAGFVTVQSQPATDDGRGSRQRAWVEGIVHYRNPIFGRLLDLQRQGFTVIRGSRTPYLVLTEEAGEPHTTLGYRIPRNWRAREWHGVGRHALRELRQHGVSLHLVDTAWGRDDRLWPALAAAIR
;
A
#
# COMPACT_ATOMS: atom_id res chain seq x y z
N MET A 1 -8.66 6.78 -27.11
CA MET A 1 -7.53 5.96 -26.59
C MET A 1 -7.99 5.32 -25.28
N GLY A 2 -7.69 4.05 -25.05
CA GLY A 2 -8.01 3.38 -23.78
C GLY A 2 -7.15 3.94 -22.65
N SER A 3 -7.67 3.93 -21.42
CA SER A 3 -6.86 4.24 -20.24
C SER A 3 -5.88 3.08 -19.98
N VAL A 4 -4.64 3.38 -19.59
CA VAL A 4 -3.60 2.37 -19.27
C VAL A 4 -4.08 1.37 -18.21
N TRP A 5 -4.93 1.82 -17.29
CA TRP A 5 -5.58 1.01 -16.27
C TRP A 5 -6.55 -0.02 -16.88
N ARG A 6 -7.30 0.38 -17.91
CA ARG A 6 -8.23 -0.50 -18.63
C ARG A 6 -7.49 -1.55 -19.47
N GLU A 7 -6.31 -1.21 -19.95
CA GLU A 7 -5.47 -2.08 -20.78
C GLU A 7 -4.59 -3.02 -19.96
N SER A 8 -4.42 -2.75 -18.66
CA SER A 8 -3.69 -3.60 -17.72
C SER A 8 -4.20 -5.04 -17.72
N ARG A 9 -3.27 -5.99 -17.86
CA ARG A 9 -3.54 -7.42 -17.94
C ARG A 9 -3.08 -8.16 -16.70
N THR A 10 -2.08 -7.63 -16.00
CA THR A 10 -1.45 -8.26 -14.85
C THR A 10 -1.31 -7.35 -13.63
N ILE A 11 -1.07 -7.93 -12.45
CA ILE A 11 -0.67 -7.25 -11.22
C ILE A 11 0.65 -6.47 -11.46
N ALA A 12 1.56 -7.00 -12.28
CA ALA A 12 2.78 -6.29 -12.65
C ALA A 12 2.50 -5.05 -13.51
N ASP A 13 1.51 -5.09 -14.39
CA ASP A 13 1.07 -3.90 -15.15
C ASP A 13 0.55 -2.83 -14.20
N LEU A 14 -0.30 -3.23 -13.24
CA LEU A 14 -0.83 -2.31 -12.23
C LEU A 14 0.29 -1.67 -11.40
N GLY A 15 1.28 -2.46 -10.98
CA GLY A 15 2.46 -1.94 -10.27
C GLY A 15 3.23 -0.91 -11.10
N ARG A 16 3.47 -1.17 -12.39
CA ARG A 16 4.13 -0.19 -13.26
C ARG A 16 3.34 1.12 -13.36
N HIS A 17 2.01 1.05 -13.51
CA HIS A 17 1.17 2.24 -13.60
C HIS A 17 1.06 2.99 -12.26
N MET A 18 0.99 2.26 -11.15
CA MET A 18 0.98 2.85 -9.81
C MET A 18 2.29 3.59 -9.52
N ALA A 19 3.43 3.03 -9.92
CA ALA A 19 4.72 3.71 -9.80
C ALA A 19 4.79 5.00 -10.64
N LEU A 20 4.33 4.96 -11.89
CA LEU A 20 4.29 6.15 -12.75
C LEU A 20 3.34 7.21 -12.18
N TRP A 21 2.21 6.79 -11.62
CA TRP A 21 1.27 7.68 -10.95
C TRP A 21 1.94 8.36 -9.74
N LEU A 22 2.53 7.63 -8.81
CA LEU A 22 3.25 8.20 -7.65
C LEU A 22 4.38 9.17 -8.07
N GLU A 23 5.03 8.93 -9.21
CA GLU A 23 6.08 9.81 -9.73
C GLU A 23 5.57 10.98 -10.57
N GLY A 24 4.26 11.11 -10.74
CA GLY A 24 3.65 12.17 -11.55
C GLY A 24 3.88 12.12 -13.04
N SER A 25 4.29 10.97 -13.54
CA SER A 25 4.48 10.73 -14.98
C SER A 25 3.38 9.87 -15.59
N GLY A 26 2.48 9.32 -14.77
CA GLY A 26 1.37 8.46 -15.15
C GLY A 26 0.00 9.11 -14.97
N PRO A 27 -1.05 8.56 -15.62
CA PRO A 27 -2.41 8.99 -15.36
C PRO A 27 -2.83 8.64 -13.93
N SER A 28 -3.70 9.46 -13.33
CA SER A 28 -4.26 9.22 -12.00
C SER A 28 -4.78 7.79 -11.83
N TRP A 29 -4.47 7.18 -10.70
CA TRP A 29 -5.08 5.91 -10.31
C TRP A 29 -6.60 6.11 -10.17
N PRO A 30 -7.45 5.30 -10.84
CA PRO A 30 -8.88 5.53 -10.81
C PRO A 30 -9.48 5.42 -9.41
N GLY A 31 -8.90 4.55 -8.56
CA GLY A 31 -9.31 4.39 -7.17
C GLY A 31 -9.06 5.62 -6.30
N TYR A 32 -8.22 6.55 -6.76
CA TYR A 32 -7.90 7.78 -6.05
C TYR A 32 -8.97 8.84 -6.33
N GLY A 33 -9.69 9.25 -5.28
CA GLY A 33 -10.79 10.20 -5.37
C GLY A 33 -10.37 11.67 -5.48
N ALA A 34 -9.07 11.96 -5.60
CA ALA A 34 -8.50 13.31 -5.69
C ALA A 34 -7.59 13.45 -6.92
N ASP A 35 -7.20 14.68 -7.24
CA ASP A 35 -6.28 14.95 -8.33
C ASP A 35 -4.86 14.44 -8.00
N PHE A 36 -4.10 14.09 -9.05
CA PHE A 36 -2.69 13.72 -8.90
C PHE A 36 -1.89 14.87 -8.27
N GLY A 37 -0.97 14.56 -7.36
CA GLY A 37 -0.16 15.54 -6.65
C GLY A 37 -0.74 16.03 -5.32
N TYR A 38 -1.94 15.56 -4.93
CA TYR A 38 -2.47 15.74 -3.57
C TYR A 38 -1.89 14.72 -2.56
N GLU A 39 -0.72 14.16 -2.86
CA GLU A 39 0.03 13.45 -1.82
C GLU A 39 0.21 14.46 -0.68
N GLU A 40 -0.27 14.14 0.53
CA GLU A 40 -0.12 15.01 1.68
C GLU A 40 1.38 15.36 1.77
N ASP A 41 1.73 16.65 1.74
CA ASP A 41 3.13 17.14 1.58
C ASP A 41 4.13 16.38 2.48
N ASP A 42 3.65 15.93 3.64
CA ASP A 42 4.36 15.18 4.67
C ASP A 42 4.68 13.70 4.32
N ALA A 43 4.22 13.17 3.18
CA ALA A 43 4.44 11.79 2.73
C ALA A 43 5.28 11.68 1.44
N SER A 44 5.69 12.81 0.85
CA SER A 44 6.42 12.87 -0.42
C SER A 44 7.74 12.08 -0.42
N HIS A 45 8.41 11.97 0.73
CA HIS A 45 9.64 11.17 0.88
C HIS A 45 9.42 9.66 0.75
N LEU A 46 8.17 9.19 0.81
CA LEU A 46 7.82 7.78 0.61
C LEU A 46 7.76 7.39 -0.88
N VAL A 47 7.55 8.35 -1.79
CA VAL A 47 7.39 8.10 -3.23
C VAL A 47 8.46 7.18 -3.81
N PRO A 48 9.77 7.39 -3.55
CA PRO A 48 10.80 6.53 -4.15
C PRO A 48 10.67 5.06 -3.73
N VAL A 49 10.40 4.78 -2.44
CA VAL A 49 10.27 3.40 -1.95
C VAL A 49 8.97 2.75 -2.39
N LEU A 50 7.86 3.51 -2.40
CA LEU A 50 6.56 3.00 -2.84
C LEU A 50 6.58 2.71 -4.35
N ALA A 51 7.14 3.61 -5.17
CA ALA A 51 7.31 3.38 -6.60
C ALA A 51 8.21 2.17 -6.88
N ALA A 52 9.30 1.99 -6.12
CA ALA A 52 10.15 0.80 -6.22
C ALA A 52 9.38 -0.48 -5.84
N ALA A 53 8.60 -0.46 -4.76
CA ALA A 53 7.81 -1.61 -4.31
C ALA A 53 6.75 -2.01 -5.35
N ASN A 54 6.07 -1.01 -5.93
CA ASN A 54 5.12 -1.19 -7.02
C ASN A 54 5.76 -1.87 -8.23
N ARG A 55 6.95 -1.41 -8.66
CA ARG A 55 7.71 -2.05 -9.76
C ARG A 55 8.16 -3.46 -9.45
N ALA A 56 8.53 -3.74 -8.20
CA ALA A 56 8.89 -5.09 -7.75
C ALA A 56 7.68 -6.05 -7.68
N GLY A 57 6.45 -5.51 -7.72
CA GLY A 57 5.21 -6.27 -7.76
C GLY A 57 4.46 -6.33 -6.42
N PHE A 58 4.83 -5.49 -5.45
CA PHE A 58 3.99 -5.17 -4.29
C PHE A 58 3.22 -3.89 -4.61
N VAL A 59 2.03 -4.05 -5.17
CA VAL A 59 1.22 -2.93 -5.64
C VAL A 59 0.57 -2.22 -4.45
N THR A 60 1.05 -1.04 -4.10
CA THR A 60 0.60 -0.31 -2.91
C THR A 60 -0.80 0.27 -3.14
N VAL A 61 -1.60 0.33 -2.08
CA VAL A 61 -2.99 0.80 -2.11
C VAL A 61 -3.19 1.98 -1.16
N GLN A 62 -2.69 1.85 0.06
CA GLN A 62 -2.68 2.93 1.05
C GLN A 62 -1.35 2.92 1.79
N SER A 63 -0.92 4.09 2.24
CA SER A 63 0.28 4.24 3.06
C SER A 63 0.18 5.50 3.89
N GLN A 64 0.86 5.52 5.02
CA GLN A 64 1.10 6.72 5.82
C GLN A 64 2.51 6.65 6.42
N PRO A 65 3.22 7.79 6.55
CA PRO A 65 4.44 7.86 7.35
C PRO A 65 4.14 7.67 8.84
N ALA A 66 5.19 7.47 9.63
CA ALA A 66 5.09 7.69 11.07
C ALA A 66 5.38 9.15 11.40
N THR A 67 4.57 9.72 12.28
CA THR A 67 4.72 11.08 12.80
C THR A 67 4.36 11.09 14.28
N ASP A 68 4.90 12.02 15.05
CA ASP A 68 4.44 12.33 16.41
C ASP A 68 4.73 13.82 16.65
N ASP A 69 3.67 14.63 16.68
CA ASP A 69 3.81 16.08 16.81
C ASP A 69 3.99 16.54 18.28
N GLY A 70 3.94 15.60 19.23
CA GLY A 70 3.99 15.89 20.67
C GLY A 70 2.78 16.69 21.20
N ARG A 71 1.77 16.95 20.36
CA ARG A 71 0.56 17.74 20.64
C ARG A 71 -0.72 16.91 20.55
N GLY A 72 -0.58 15.60 20.38
CA GLY A 72 -1.67 14.63 20.41
C GLY A 72 -2.02 14.05 19.05
N SER A 73 -1.32 14.41 17.97
CA SER A 73 -1.36 13.68 16.71
C SER A 73 -0.14 12.78 16.57
N ARG A 74 -0.38 11.48 16.40
CA ARG A 74 0.68 10.51 16.18
C ARG A 74 0.25 9.40 15.23
N GLN A 75 1.19 8.98 14.41
CA GLN A 75 1.02 7.99 13.36
C GLN A 75 2.07 6.88 13.48
N ARG A 76 1.66 5.67 13.14
CA ARG A 76 2.52 4.51 12.89
C ARG A 76 2.80 4.43 11.41
N ALA A 77 4.04 4.11 11.03
CA ALA A 77 4.36 3.83 9.64
C ALA A 77 3.61 2.58 9.19
N TRP A 78 2.86 2.71 8.09
CA TRP A 78 2.05 1.63 7.54
C TRP A 78 1.98 1.70 6.03
N VAL A 79 2.02 0.53 5.39
CA VAL A 79 1.65 0.37 3.98
C VAL A 79 0.75 -0.85 3.79
N GLU A 80 -0.33 -0.67 3.05
CA GLU A 80 -1.14 -1.73 2.46
C GLU A 80 -0.75 -1.92 1.00
N GLY A 81 -0.65 -3.17 0.57
CA GLY A 81 -0.49 -3.49 -0.84
C GLY A 81 -0.94 -4.90 -1.20
N ILE A 82 -0.91 -5.18 -2.50
CA ILE A 82 -1.29 -6.46 -3.08
C ILE A 82 -0.10 -7.02 -3.84
N VAL A 83 0.24 -8.28 -3.58
CA VAL A 83 1.32 -9.00 -4.26
C VAL A 83 0.79 -10.31 -4.84
N HIS A 84 1.29 -10.70 -6.01
CA HIS A 84 1.02 -12.02 -6.56
C HIS A 84 1.65 -13.10 -5.67
N TYR A 85 0.93 -14.13 -5.22
CA TYR A 85 1.47 -15.13 -4.26
C TYR A 85 2.70 -15.92 -4.75
N ARG A 86 2.94 -15.95 -6.07
CA ARG A 86 4.16 -16.52 -6.68
C ARG A 86 5.28 -15.52 -6.95
N ASN A 87 5.08 -14.23 -6.67
CA ASN A 87 6.14 -13.25 -6.85
C ASN A 87 7.26 -13.55 -5.83
N PRO A 88 8.54 -13.59 -6.25
CA PRO A 88 9.67 -13.86 -5.36
C PRO A 88 9.72 -12.95 -4.11
N ILE A 89 9.26 -11.70 -4.20
CA ILE A 89 9.27 -10.78 -3.07
C ILE A 89 8.26 -11.18 -1.99
N PHE A 90 7.25 -11.99 -2.29
CA PHE A 90 6.18 -12.32 -1.35
C PHE A 90 6.72 -12.94 -0.06
N GLY A 91 7.64 -13.90 -0.16
CA GLY A 91 8.29 -14.50 1.02
C GLY A 91 9.12 -13.48 1.80
N ARG A 92 9.83 -12.59 1.10
CA ARG A 92 10.66 -11.53 1.71
C ARG A 92 9.83 -10.51 2.49
N LEU A 93 8.64 -10.17 1.98
CA LEU A 93 7.68 -9.31 2.68
C LEU A 93 7.14 -9.98 3.95
N LEU A 94 6.88 -11.29 3.92
CA LEU A 94 6.49 -12.03 5.13
C LEU A 94 7.62 -12.09 6.17
N ASP A 95 8.86 -12.21 5.70
CA ASP A 95 10.05 -12.27 6.56
C ASP A 95 10.33 -10.95 7.31
N LEU A 96 9.70 -9.83 6.93
CA LEU A 96 9.70 -8.59 7.73
C LEU A 96 9.17 -8.82 9.15
N GLN A 97 8.30 -9.82 9.36
CA GLN A 97 7.85 -10.18 10.71
C GLN A 97 9.02 -10.59 11.62
N ARG A 98 10.05 -11.26 11.09
CA ARG A 98 11.24 -11.63 11.85
C ARG A 98 12.11 -10.43 12.23
N GLN A 99 11.89 -9.29 11.59
CA GLN A 99 12.58 -8.03 11.85
C GLN A 99 11.83 -7.14 12.85
N GLY A 100 10.71 -7.64 13.42
CA GLY A 100 9.91 -6.95 14.43
C GLY A 100 8.75 -6.12 13.88
N PHE A 101 8.45 -6.21 12.58
CA PHE A 101 7.28 -5.57 11.99
C PHE A 101 6.03 -6.42 12.15
N THR A 102 4.87 -5.77 12.22
CA THR A 102 3.59 -6.47 12.13
C THR A 102 3.26 -6.68 10.65
N VAL A 103 3.15 -7.96 10.24
CA VAL A 103 2.76 -8.34 8.88
C VAL A 103 1.41 -9.04 8.94
N ILE A 104 0.38 -8.41 8.39
CA ILE A 104 -0.99 -8.95 8.37
C ILE A 104 -1.32 -9.40 6.95
N ARG A 105 -1.76 -10.64 6.80
CA ARG A 105 -2.14 -11.23 5.51
C ARG A 105 -3.65 -11.40 5.39
N GLY A 106 -4.18 -11.06 4.22
CA GLY A 106 -5.51 -11.46 3.78
C GLY A 106 -6.59 -10.43 4.08
N SER A 107 -7.83 -10.89 4.11
CA SER A 107 -9.02 -10.03 4.10
C SER A 107 -9.60 -9.71 5.47
N ARG A 108 -8.92 -10.06 6.55
CA ARG A 108 -9.34 -9.75 7.92
C ARG A 108 -8.15 -9.20 8.67
N THR A 109 -8.26 -7.97 9.14
CA THR A 109 -7.21 -7.32 9.93
C THR A 109 -7.57 -7.37 11.42
N PRO A 110 -6.59 -7.57 12.32
CA PRO A 110 -6.81 -7.34 13.75
C PRO A 110 -7.08 -5.85 14.00
N TYR A 111 -7.76 -5.54 15.10
CA TYR A 111 -7.89 -4.15 15.51
C TYR A 111 -6.51 -3.60 15.88
N LEU A 112 -6.08 -2.55 15.19
CA LEU A 112 -4.82 -1.88 15.42
C LEU A 112 -4.99 -0.41 15.06
N VAL A 113 -4.73 0.48 16.01
CA VAL A 113 -4.76 1.92 15.75
C VAL A 113 -3.52 2.28 14.94
N LEU A 114 -3.66 3.03 13.86
CA LEU A 114 -2.56 3.49 13.01
C LEU A 114 -2.32 4.99 13.18
N THR A 115 -3.38 5.74 13.44
CA THR A 115 -3.32 7.17 13.75
C THR A 115 -4.15 7.45 14.98
N GLU A 116 -3.61 8.24 15.90
CA GLU A 116 -4.36 8.86 16.99
C GLU A 116 -4.36 10.37 16.81
N GLU A 117 -5.50 10.99 17.09
CA GLU A 117 -5.66 12.44 17.15
C GLU A 117 -6.34 12.81 18.47
N ALA A 118 -5.72 13.70 19.24
CA ALA A 118 -6.19 14.10 20.57
C ALA A 118 -6.46 12.92 21.52
N GLY A 119 -5.71 11.82 21.37
CA GLY A 119 -5.87 10.59 22.15
C GLY A 119 -6.97 9.64 21.67
N GLU A 120 -7.69 9.99 20.60
CA GLU A 120 -8.74 9.16 20.01
C GLU A 120 -8.23 8.43 18.75
N PRO A 121 -8.63 7.17 18.51
CA PRO A 121 -8.31 6.46 17.27
C PRO A 121 -8.91 7.16 16.05
N HIS A 122 -8.06 7.60 15.11
CA HIS A 122 -8.47 8.20 13.84
C HIS A 122 -8.43 7.17 12.70
N THR A 123 -7.25 6.65 12.39
CA THR A 123 -7.06 5.58 11.39
C THR A 123 -6.88 4.25 12.11
N THR A 124 -7.64 3.23 11.73
CA THR A 124 -7.57 1.90 12.35
C THR A 124 -7.61 0.78 11.32
N LEU A 125 -6.90 -0.30 11.63
CA LEU A 125 -7.22 -1.63 11.14
C LEU A 125 -8.28 -2.27 12.06
N GLY A 126 -8.86 -3.39 11.65
CA GLY A 126 -9.94 -4.07 12.39
C GLY A 126 -11.15 -4.40 11.52
N TYR A 127 -11.00 -4.33 10.20
CA TYR A 127 -12.07 -4.55 9.24
C TYR A 127 -11.90 -5.88 8.50
N ARG A 128 -13.01 -6.32 7.92
CA ARG A 128 -13.02 -7.40 6.93
C ARG A 128 -13.15 -6.77 5.56
N ILE A 129 -12.15 -6.95 4.71
CA ILE A 129 -12.19 -6.54 3.31
C ILE A 129 -13.36 -7.29 2.63
N PRO A 130 -14.40 -6.58 2.16
CA PRO A 130 -15.55 -7.22 1.55
C PRO A 130 -15.16 -7.87 0.22
N ARG A 131 -15.90 -8.91 -0.20
CA ARG A 131 -15.55 -9.71 -1.41
C ARG A 131 -15.49 -8.86 -2.68
N ASN A 132 -16.26 -7.78 -2.75
CA ASN A 132 -16.30 -6.84 -3.87
C ASN A 132 -15.32 -5.67 -3.73
N TRP A 133 -14.55 -5.56 -2.65
CA TRP A 133 -13.64 -4.45 -2.41
C TRP A 133 -12.71 -4.22 -3.60
N ARG A 134 -12.07 -5.28 -4.12
CA ARG A 134 -11.19 -5.17 -5.28
C ARG A 134 -11.87 -4.56 -6.51
N ALA A 135 -13.16 -4.83 -6.72
CA ALA A 135 -13.89 -4.26 -7.86
C ALA A 135 -14.25 -2.78 -7.64
N ARG A 136 -14.43 -2.36 -6.38
CA ARG A 136 -14.69 -0.96 -6.00
C ARG A 136 -13.40 -0.13 -6.04
N GLU A 137 -12.37 -0.65 -5.41
CA GLU A 137 -11.05 -0.01 -5.28
C GLU A 137 -10.37 0.12 -6.63
N TRP A 138 -10.43 -0.92 -7.45
CA TRP A 138 -9.82 -0.96 -8.79
C TRP A 138 -10.85 -0.73 -9.89
N HIS A 139 -11.80 0.18 -9.67
CA HIS A 139 -12.73 0.55 -10.72
C HIS A 139 -11.98 1.16 -11.91
N GLY A 140 -12.53 1.05 -13.12
CA GLY A 140 -11.83 1.49 -14.34
C GLY A 140 -10.69 0.57 -14.84
N VAL A 141 -10.22 -0.38 -14.02
CA VAL A 141 -9.18 -1.36 -14.40
C VAL A 141 -9.76 -2.47 -15.28
N GLY A 142 -8.94 -2.95 -16.21
CA GLY A 142 -9.31 -4.01 -17.15
C GLY A 142 -9.67 -5.34 -16.49
N ARG A 143 -10.58 -6.10 -17.12
CA ARG A 143 -11.04 -7.42 -16.64
C ARG A 143 -9.92 -8.44 -16.45
N HIS A 144 -8.81 -8.29 -17.18
CA HIS A 144 -7.68 -9.22 -17.12
C HIS A 144 -6.90 -9.05 -15.81
N ALA A 145 -6.45 -7.83 -15.50
CA ALA A 145 -5.79 -7.54 -14.24
C ALA A 145 -6.71 -7.78 -13.03
N LEU A 146 -7.99 -7.40 -13.11
CA LEU A 146 -8.97 -7.68 -12.04
C LEU A 146 -9.14 -9.18 -11.77
N ARG A 147 -9.11 -10.02 -12.81
CA ARG A 147 -9.17 -11.48 -12.66
C ARG A 147 -7.91 -12.00 -11.99
N GLU A 148 -6.73 -11.52 -12.39
CA GLU A 148 -5.48 -11.95 -11.77
C GLU A 148 -5.40 -11.52 -10.31
N LEU A 149 -5.75 -10.25 -10.00
CA LEU A 149 -5.90 -9.78 -8.62
C LEU A 149 -6.77 -10.74 -7.82
N ARG A 150 -7.95 -11.11 -8.33
CA ARG A 150 -8.88 -12.03 -7.64
C ARG A 150 -8.30 -13.42 -7.41
N GLN A 151 -7.63 -13.99 -8.41
CA GLN A 151 -7.18 -15.38 -8.37
C GLN A 151 -5.84 -15.54 -7.64
N HIS A 152 -4.98 -14.52 -7.68
CA HIS A 152 -3.58 -14.65 -7.30
C HIS A 152 -3.05 -13.50 -6.40
N GLY A 153 -3.81 -12.42 -6.25
CA GLY A 153 -3.43 -11.31 -5.37
C GLY A 153 -3.63 -11.63 -3.89
N VAL A 154 -2.60 -11.37 -3.09
CA VAL A 154 -2.60 -11.45 -1.63
C VAL A 154 -2.44 -10.03 -1.06
N SER A 155 -3.43 -9.58 -0.29
CA SER A 155 -3.33 -8.30 0.44
C SER A 155 -2.41 -8.48 1.66
N LEU A 156 -1.52 -7.51 1.86
CA LEU A 156 -0.64 -7.42 3.01
C LEU A 156 -0.72 -6.03 3.62
N HIS A 157 -0.72 -5.96 4.96
CA HIS A 157 -0.40 -4.74 5.70
C HIS A 157 0.95 -4.94 6.37
N LEU A 158 1.85 -3.98 6.19
CA LEU A 158 3.15 -3.92 6.85
C LEU A 158 3.13 -2.72 7.79
N VAL A 159 3.36 -2.94 9.08
CA VAL A 159 3.23 -1.90 10.10
C VAL A 159 4.46 -1.89 11.01
N ASP A 160 5.03 -0.70 11.22
CA ASP A 160 5.85 -0.44 12.40
C ASP A 160 4.94 -0.01 13.56
N THR A 161 4.99 -0.75 14.66
CA THR A 161 4.09 -0.49 15.81
C THR A 161 4.55 0.65 16.70
N ALA A 162 5.77 1.17 16.49
CA ALA A 162 6.27 2.34 17.20
C ALA A 162 5.69 3.63 16.62
N TRP A 163 5.15 4.50 17.49
CA TRP A 163 4.69 5.84 17.12
C TRP A 163 5.86 6.72 16.68
N GLY A 164 5.67 7.54 15.65
CA GLY A 164 6.67 8.50 15.17
C GLY A 164 7.96 7.91 14.58
N ARG A 165 8.11 6.58 14.53
CA ARG A 165 9.32 5.92 14.02
C ARG A 165 9.24 5.66 12.53
N ASP A 166 9.69 6.64 11.75
CA ASP A 166 9.61 6.59 10.29
C ASP A 166 10.86 6.00 9.61
N ASP A 167 11.94 5.79 10.34
CA ASP A 167 13.25 5.41 9.80
C ASP A 167 13.48 3.89 9.67
N ARG A 168 12.49 3.05 9.99
CA ARG A 168 12.63 1.58 10.06
C ARG A 168 11.89 0.82 8.97
N LEU A 169 10.59 1.08 8.80
CA LEU A 169 9.76 0.31 7.87
C LEU A 169 10.19 0.51 6.42
N TRP A 170 10.47 1.75 6.01
CA TRP A 170 10.76 2.07 4.62
C TRP A 170 12.09 1.50 4.13
N PRO A 171 13.21 1.60 4.88
CA PRO A 171 14.45 0.91 4.50
C PRO A 171 14.30 -0.62 4.47
N ALA A 172 13.53 -1.20 5.40
CA ALA A 172 13.28 -2.64 5.43
C ALA A 172 12.46 -3.10 4.21
N LEU A 173 11.44 -2.33 3.82
CA LEU A 173 10.69 -2.55 2.59
C LEU A 173 11.61 -2.46 1.36
N ALA A 174 12.42 -1.41 1.27
CA ALA A 174 13.39 -1.22 0.18
C ALA A 174 14.37 -2.39 0.05
N ALA A 175 14.79 -2.99 1.17
CA ALA A 175 15.63 -4.18 1.17
C ALA A 175 14.87 -5.44 0.72
N ALA A 176 13.61 -5.62 1.16
CA ALA A 176 12.80 -6.79 0.84
C ALA A 176 12.40 -6.89 -0.65
N ILE A 177 12.42 -5.78 -1.38
CA ILE A 177 12.02 -5.71 -2.79
C ILE A 177 13.18 -5.80 -3.79
N ARG A 178 14.44 -5.78 -3.33
CA ARG A 178 15.64 -6.03 -4.15
C ARG A 178 15.86 -7.52 -4.31
#